data_AF-A0A926IQB2-F1
#
_entry.id   AF-A0A926IQB2-F1
#
_cell.length_a   1.000
_cell.length_b   1.000
_cell.length_c   1.000
_cell.angle_alpha   90.00
_cell.angle_beta   90.00
_cell.angle_gamma   90.00
#
_symmetry.space_group_name_H-M   'P 1'
#
loop_
_entity.id
_entity.type
_entity.pdbx_description
1 polymer ?
#
loop_
_entity_poly.entity_id
_entity_poly.type
_entity_poly.pdbx_seq_one_letter_code
_entity_poly.pdbx_strand_id
1 'polypeptide(L)'
;MNMQENKSIIEVNNVSKFFGEKTALDNVTLNVKKGEFVTILGPSGCGKTTLLRLIAGFQTASEGEIKISGKEITQTPPHKRPVNTVFQKYALFPHLNVYDNIAFGLKLKKTPKQIIEKKVKAALKMVGMTDYEYRDVDSLSGGQQQRVAIARAIVNEPEVLLLDEPLAALDLKMRKDMQMELKEMHKTLGITFVYVTHDQEEALTLSDTIVVMSEGKIQQIGTPIDIYNEPINSFVADFIGESNILNGTMIKDKLVRFCGTEFECVDEGFGEHMPVDVVIRPEDLYIFPVSDMAQLVGVVQSSVFKGVHYEMTVLCNGYEFLVQDYHHFEVGAEVGLLVKPFDIHIMKKERVCNTFEGKLVDETHVEFLGCNFECLPVVGIEPGSSVHVEVGFDKIILQDNEEDGTLTGEIKFILYKGDHYHLTVWSDWDENVFVDTNDVWDDGDRVGITIPPDGIRIIANH
;
A
#
# COMPACT_ATOMS: atom_id res chain seq x y z
N MET A 1 -1.82 -37.86 1.49
CA MET A 1 -2.23 -36.92 0.42
C MET A 1 -1.04 -36.04 0.11
N ASN A 2 -0.77 -35.83 -1.18
CA ASN A 2 0.58 -35.64 -1.73
C ASN A 2 1.33 -34.38 -1.28
N MET A 3 2.54 -34.59 -0.73
CA MET A 3 3.62 -33.62 -0.58
C MET A 3 4.26 -33.30 -1.94
N GLN A 4 3.52 -32.68 -2.85
CA GLN A 4 4.17 -31.85 -3.88
C GLN A 4 4.20 -30.44 -3.32
N GLU A 5 5.32 -30.11 -2.70
CA GLU A 5 5.63 -28.80 -2.14
C GLU A 5 5.24 -27.67 -3.10
N ASN A 6 4.54 -26.67 -2.55
CA ASN A 6 4.37 -25.33 -3.13
C ASN A 6 5.76 -24.77 -3.48
N LYS A 7 6.26 -25.07 -4.68
CA LYS A 7 7.59 -24.60 -5.08
C LYS A 7 7.45 -23.18 -5.60
N SER A 8 7.87 -22.22 -4.79
CA SER A 8 8.03 -20.83 -5.20
C SER A 8 8.92 -20.77 -6.45
N ILE A 9 8.48 -20.02 -7.47
CA ILE A 9 9.28 -19.73 -8.65
C ILE A 9 10.20 -18.54 -8.44
N ILE A 10 9.79 -17.55 -7.63
CA ILE A 10 10.64 -16.45 -7.20
C ILE A 10 10.69 -16.47 -5.68
N GLU A 11 11.90 -16.40 -5.13
CA GLU A 11 12.14 -16.25 -3.71
C GLU A 11 13.04 -15.03 -3.52
N VAL A 12 12.55 -14.04 -2.79
CA VAL A 12 13.29 -12.86 -2.35
C VAL A 12 13.45 -13.02 -0.85
N ASN A 13 14.69 -13.14 -0.36
CA ASN A 13 14.96 -13.42 1.05
C ASN A 13 15.79 -12.28 1.65
N ASN A 14 15.19 -11.54 2.58
CA ASN A 14 15.83 -10.47 3.36
C ASN A 14 16.58 -9.46 2.48
N VAL A 15 15.97 -9.06 1.36
CA VAL A 15 16.62 -8.19 0.37
C VAL A 15 16.51 -6.74 0.78
N SER A 16 17.66 -6.08 0.89
CA SER A 16 17.76 -4.64 1.10
C SER A 16 18.46 -3.97 -0.08
N LYS A 17 18.08 -2.72 -0.35
CA LYS A 17 18.68 -1.90 -1.39
C LYS A 17 18.90 -0.47 -0.93
N PHE A 18 20.17 -0.07 -0.94
CA PHE A 18 20.61 1.28 -0.59
C PHE A 18 21.07 2.05 -1.85
N PHE A 19 20.73 3.33 -1.92
CA PHE A 19 21.24 4.30 -2.90
C PHE A 19 21.93 5.45 -2.15
N GLY A 20 23.24 5.34 -1.95
CA GLY A 20 23.93 6.21 -1.01
C GLY A 20 23.40 5.96 0.40
N GLU A 21 22.92 7.02 1.06
CA GLU A 21 22.33 6.96 2.41
C GLU A 21 20.83 6.60 2.38
N LYS A 22 20.17 6.65 1.22
CA LYS A 22 18.74 6.35 1.12
C LYS A 22 18.49 4.84 1.04
N THR A 23 17.72 4.32 1.98
CA THR A 23 17.16 2.96 1.92
C THR A 23 15.93 2.93 1.02
N ALA A 24 16.02 2.21 -0.10
CA ALA A 24 14.90 2.06 -1.04
C ALA A 24 14.12 0.76 -0.85
N LEU A 25 14.75 -0.28 -0.28
CA LEU A 25 14.11 -1.50 0.17
C LEU A 25 14.77 -1.90 1.49
N ASP A 26 13.96 -2.27 2.47
CA ASP A 26 14.42 -2.66 3.80
C ASP A 26 13.93 -4.07 4.12
N ASN A 27 14.87 -5.02 4.13
CA ASN A 27 14.66 -6.40 4.58
C ASN A 27 13.45 -7.12 3.94
N VAL A 28 13.25 -6.94 2.63
CA VAL A 28 12.09 -7.47 1.92
C VAL A 28 12.18 -8.98 1.73
N THR A 29 11.13 -9.69 2.15
CA THR A 29 10.98 -11.13 1.92
C THR A 29 9.67 -11.41 1.17
N LEU A 30 9.76 -12.08 0.02
CA LEU A 30 8.62 -12.36 -0.86
C LEU A 30 8.79 -13.73 -1.53
N ASN A 31 7.71 -14.50 -1.54
CA ASN A 31 7.62 -15.78 -2.26
C ASN A 31 6.49 -15.71 -3.29
N VAL A 32 6.82 -16.00 -4.55
CA VAL A 32 5.84 -16.06 -5.65
C VAL A 32 5.73 -17.50 -6.12
N LYS A 33 4.50 -18.02 -6.23
CA LYS A 33 4.23 -19.37 -6.72
C LYS A 33 4.30 -19.42 -8.24
N LYS A 34 4.64 -20.59 -8.77
CA LYS A 34 4.66 -20.80 -10.22
C LYS A 34 3.26 -20.65 -10.83
N GLY A 35 3.14 -19.80 -11.85
CA GLY A 35 1.88 -19.55 -12.57
C GLY A 35 0.91 -18.61 -11.86
N GLU A 36 1.38 -17.92 -10.82
CA GLU A 36 0.60 -16.93 -10.07
C GLU A 36 0.70 -15.54 -10.73
N PHE A 37 -0.40 -14.79 -10.71
CA PHE A 37 -0.40 -13.36 -11.00
C PHE A 37 -0.23 -12.57 -9.70
N VAL A 38 0.99 -12.10 -9.45
CA VAL A 38 1.32 -11.27 -8.29
C VAL A 38 1.39 -9.80 -8.69
N THR A 39 0.67 -8.95 -7.98
CA THR A 39 0.80 -7.49 -8.12
C THR A 39 1.49 -6.88 -6.92
N ILE A 40 2.54 -6.11 -7.17
CA ILE A 40 3.19 -5.24 -6.18
C ILE A 40 2.52 -3.87 -6.29
N LEU A 41 1.81 -3.50 -5.24
CA LEU A 41 1.00 -2.29 -5.14
C LEU A 41 1.56 -1.39 -4.02
N GLY A 42 1.40 -0.09 -4.16
CA GLY A 42 1.85 0.87 -3.14
C GLY A 42 2.00 2.29 -3.69
N PRO A 43 2.25 3.29 -2.83
CA PRO A 43 2.45 4.68 -3.23
C PRO A 43 3.68 4.88 -4.13
N SER A 44 3.76 6.04 -4.77
CA SER A 44 4.96 6.44 -5.51
C SER A 44 6.19 6.44 -4.60
N GLY A 45 7.31 5.93 -5.10
CA GLY A 45 8.57 5.93 -4.34
C GLY A 45 8.73 4.83 -3.27
N CYS A 46 7.72 3.98 -3.01
CA CYS A 46 7.80 2.94 -1.97
C CYS A 46 8.68 1.72 -2.30
N GLY A 47 9.37 1.71 -3.46
CA GLY A 47 10.34 0.66 -3.82
C GLY A 47 9.84 -0.41 -4.80
N LYS A 48 8.59 -0.37 -5.29
CA LYS A 48 8.02 -1.38 -6.21
C LYS A 48 8.88 -1.65 -7.45
N THR A 49 9.20 -0.59 -8.21
CA THR A 49 10.03 -0.68 -9.42
C THR A 49 11.47 -1.09 -9.08
N THR A 50 11.99 -0.71 -7.91
CA THR A 50 13.30 -1.18 -7.42
C THR A 50 13.28 -2.69 -7.23
N LEU A 51 12.27 -3.23 -6.54
CA LEU A 51 12.10 -4.67 -6.33
C LEU A 51 11.97 -5.42 -7.66
N LEU A 52 11.14 -4.92 -8.59
CA LEU A 52 11.00 -5.51 -9.92
C LEU A 52 12.32 -5.50 -10.70
N ARG A 53 13.09 -4.40 -10.65
CA ARG A 53 14.40 -4.29 -11.32
C ARG A 53 15.47 -5.18 -10.70
N LEU A 54 15.40 -5.43 -9.39
CA LEU A 54 16.24 -6.41 -8.71
C LEU A 54 15.93 -7.83 -9.17
N ILE A 55 14.66 -8.19 -9.37
CA ILE A 55 14.25 -9.50 -9.93
C ILE A 55 14.67 -9.62 -11.40
N ALA A 56 14.54 -8.54 -12.18
CA ALA A 56 14.96 -8.49 -13.58
C ALA A 56 16.48 -8.45 -13.80
N GLY A 57 17.25 -8.09 -12.76
CA GLY A 57 18.71 -7.95 -12.79
C GLY A 57 19.22 -6.64 -13.36
N PHE A 58 18.35 -5.66 -13.57
CA PHE A 58 18.77 -4.31 -13.97
C PHE A 58 19.43 -3.55 -12.82
N GLN A 59 19.25 -4.05 -11.59
CA GLN A 59 19.94 -3.61 -10.40
C GLN A 59 20.40 -4.82 -9.59
N THR A 60 21.42 -4.61 -8.75
CA THR A 60 21.94 -5.62 -7.81
C THR A 60 21.51 -5.26 -6.40
N ALA A 61 21.08 -6.26 -5.62
CA ALA A 61 20.73 -6.09 -4.21
C ALA A 61 21.96 -5.66 -3.41
N SER A 62 21.75 -4.83 -2.39
CA SER A 62 22.84 -4.49 -1.46
C SER A 62 23.05 -5.65 -0.48
N GLU A 63 21.97 -6.26 -0.03
CA GLU A 63 21.95 -7.39 0.90
C GLU A 63 20.84 -8.38 0.52
N GLY A 64 20.89 -9.57 1.13
CA GLY A 64 19.92 -10.63 0.88
C GLY A 64 20.17 -11.44 -0.39
N GLU A 65 19.22 -12.29 -0.72
CA GLU A 65 19.34 -13.26 -1.82
C GLU A 65 18.06 -13.30 -2.67
N ILE A 66 18.22 -13.40 -3.99
CA ILE A 66 17.12 -13.63 -4.93
C ILE A 66 17.34 -14.96 -5.66
N LYS A 67 16.35 -15.85 -5.61
CA LYS A 67 16.30 -17.09 -6.37
C LYS A 67 15.18 -17.07 -7.39
N ILE A 68 15.44 -17.66 -8.56
CA ILE A 68 14.41 -18.03 -9.54
C ILE A 68 14.52 -19.51 -9.88
N SER A 69 13.40 -20.22 -9.78
CA SER A 69 13.30 -21.67 -9.98
C SER A 69 14.32 -22.44 -9.13
N GLY A 70 14.54 -21.98 -7.89
CA GLY A 70 15.48 -22.53 -6.91
C GLY A 70 16.96 -22.22 -7.18
N LYS A 71 17.28 -21.42 -8.21
CA LYS A 71 18.66 -21.01 -8.51
C LYS A 71 18.89 -19.57 -8.03
N GLU A 72 19.95 -19.34 -7.26
CA GLU A 72 20.42 -18.01 -6.87
C GLU A 72 20.83 -17.20 -8.12
N ILE A 73 20.29 -15.99 -8.24
CA ILE A 73 20.48 -15.12 -9.41
C ILE A 73 20.81 -13.67 -9.04
N THR A 74 21.07 -13.35 -7.78
CA THR A 74 21.27 -11.98 -7.26
C THR A 74 22.29 -11.22 -8.09
N GLN A 75 23.41 -11.88 -8.44
CA GLN A 75 24.50 -11.32 -9.26
C GLN A 75 24.41 -11.66 -10.76
N THR A 76 23.37 -12.38 -11.18
CA THR A 76 23.20 -12.77 -12.58
C THR A 76 22.73 -11.57 -13.41
N PRO A 77 23.35 -11.24 -14.56
CA PRO A 77 22.92 -10.12 -15.39
C PRO A 77 21.59 -10.41 -16.13
N PRO A 78 20.83 -9.38 -16.56
CA PRO A 78 19.47 -9.53 -17.11
C PRO A 78 19.36 -10.56 -18.25
N HIS A 79 20.29 -10.50 -19.21
CA HIS A 79 20.30 -11.35 -20.40
C HIS A 79 20.53 -12.85 -20.12
N LYS A 80 20.90 -13.21 -18.88
CA LYS A 80 21.06 -14.60 -18.42
C LYS A 80 19.95 -15.06 -17.47
N ARG A 81 19.03 -14.17 -17.09
CA ARG A 81 17.91 -14.52 -16.21
C ARG A 81 16.78 -15.15 -17.01
N PRO A 82 16.04 -16.11 -16.44
CA PRO A 82 14.91 -16.78 -17.10
C PRO A 82 13.62 -15.94 -17.07
N VAL A 83 13.74 -14.61 -17.21
CA VAL A 83 12.65 -13.65 -17.11
C VAL A 83 12.64 -12.72 -18.31
N ASN A 84 11.47 -12.19 -18.64
CA ASN A 84 11.31 -11.11 -19.62
C ASN A 84 10.56 -9.95 -18.99
N THR A 85 10.93 -8.71 -19.35
CA THR A 85 10.33 -7.49 -18.78
C THR A 85 9.63 -6.68 -19.86
N VAL A 86 8.42 -6.20 -19.55
CA VAL A 86 7.72 -5.13 -20.28
C VAL A 86 7.84 -3.86 -19.45
N PHE A 87 8.41 -2.83 -20.04
CA PHE A 87 8.62 -1.53 -19.39
C PHE A 87 7.45 -0.57 -19.64
N GLN A 88 7.27 0.39 -18.75
CA GLN A 88 6.28 1.48 -18.84
C GLN A 88 6.28 2.19 -20.20
N LYS A 89 7.45 2.50 -20.78
CA LYS A 89 7.57 3.15 -22.11
C LYS A 89 7.58 2.18 -23.30
N TYR A 90 7.08 0.95 -23.14
CA TYR A 90 7.06 -0.19 -24.08
C TYR A 90 8.42 -0.65 -24.64
N ALA A 91 9.43 0.24 -24.69
CA ALA A 91 10.77 0.08 -25.23
C ALA A 91 10.79 -0.57 -26.62
N LEU A 92 9.81 -0.29 -27.48
CA LEU A 92 9.79 -0.79 -28.86
C LEU A 92 10.91 -0.14 -29.68
N PHE A 93 11.45 -0.88 -30.64
CA PHE A 93 12.48 -0.39 -31.54
C PHE A 93 11.78 0.34 -32.71
N PRO A 94 11.88 1.68 -32.81
CA PRO A 94 11.11 2.45 -33.80
C PRO A 94 11.55 2.16 -35.25
N HIS A 95 12.79 1.73 -35.44
CA HIS A 95 13.35 1.39 -36.75
C HIS A 95 12.98 -0.02 -37.24
N LEU A 96 12.20 -0.78 -36.45
CA LEU A 96 11.78 -2.14 -36.78
C LEU A 96 10.24 -2.18 -36.89
N ASN A 97 9.73 -2.98 -37.83
CA ASN A 97 8.29 -3.28 -37.87
C ASN A 97 7.87 -4.18 -36.69
N VAL A 98 6.58 -4.47 -36.57
CA VAL A 98 6.01 -5.34 -35.52
C VAL A 98 6.66 -6.72 -35.49
N TYR A 99 6.78 -7.39 -36.65
CA TYR A 99 7.37 -8.72 -36.76
C TYR A 99 8.83 -8.73 -36.26
N ASP A 100 9.62 -7.76 -36.69
CA ASP A 100 11.03 -7.66 -36.36
C ASP A 100 11.26 -7.27 -34.90
N ASN A 101 10.38 -6.46 -34.31
CA ASN A 101 10.35 -6.20 -32.87
C ASN A 101 10.15 -7.49 -32.07
N ILE A 102 9.15 -8.29 -32.43
CA ILE A 102 8.84 -9.55 -31.74
C ILE A 102 9.95 -10.59 -31.99
N ALA A 103 10.42 -10.73 -33.23
CA ALA A 103 11.43 -11.72 -33.61
C ALA A 103 12.83 -11.44 -33.04
N PHE A 104 13.10 -10.22 -32.58
CA PHE A 104 14.44 -9.75 -32.21
C PHE A 104 15.19 -10.70 -31.26
N GLY A 105 14.57 -11.09 -30.14
CA GLY A 105 15.18 -11.99 -29.16
C GLY A 105 15.49 -13.38 -29.71
N LEU A 106 14.61 -13.92 -30.57
CA LEU A 106 14.83 -15.21 -31.21
C LEU A 106 15.95 -15.18 -32.24
N LYS A 107 16.09 -14.06 -32.98
CA LYS A 107 17.20 -13.83 -33.93
C LYS A 107 18.55 -13.79 -33.20
N LEU A 108 18.63 -13.12 -32.04
CA LEU A 108 19.84 -13.10 -31.21
C LEU A 108 20.22 -14.50 -30.71
N LYS A 109 19.23 -15.33 -30.36
CA LYS A 109 19.42 -16.74 -30.00
C LYS A 109 19.76 -17.64 -31.19
N LYS A 110 19.90 -17.09 -32.41
CA LYS A 110 20.17 -17.83 -33.67
C LYS A 110 19.13 -18.93 -33.95
N THR A 111 17.87 -18.68 -33.58
CA THR A 111 16.76 -19.61 -33.81
C THR A 111 16.51 -19.76 -35.33
N PRO A 112 16.24 -20.97 -35.85
CA PRO A 112 15.91 -21.17 -37.26
C PRO A 112 14.73 -20.31 -37.74
N LYS A 113 14.84 -19.71 -38.93
CA LYS A 113 13.85 -18.76 -39.48
C LYS A 113 12.42 -19.30 -39.50
N GLN A 114 12.22 -20.58 -39.85
CA GLN A 114 10.91 -21.22 -39.86
C GLN A 114 10.27 -21.29 -38.46
N ILE A 115 11.09 -21.52 -37.43
CA ILE A 115 10.63 -21.55 -36.04
C ILE A 115 10.28 -20.14 -35.57
N ILE A 116 11.11 -19.14 -35.93
CA ILE A 116 10.82 -17.72 -35.64
C ILE A 116 9.46 -17.34 -36.19
N GLU A 117 9.20 -17.62 -37.47
CA GLU A 117 7.94 -17.25 -38.11
C GLU A 117 6.74 -17.88 -37.40
N LYS A 118 6.82 -19.16 -37.05
CA LYS A 118 5.78 -19.87 -36.29
C LYS A 118 5.54 -19.24 -34.92
N LYS A 119 6.60 -18.93 -34.17
CA LYS A 119 6.52 -18.34 -32.83
C LYS A 119 5.97 -16.91 -32.87
N VAL A 120 6.40 -16.09 -33.82
CA VAL A 120 5.90 -14.71 -33.98
C VAL A 120 4.42 -14.71 -34.33
N LYS A 121 3.98 -15.56 -35.28
CA LYS A 121 2.55 -15.68 -35.62
C LYS A 121 1.71 -16.14 -34.44
N ALA A 122 2.21 -17.08 -33.63
CA ALA A 122 1.53 -17.53 -32.42
C ALA A 122 1.42 -16.41 -31.37
N ALA A 123 2.50 -15.65 -31.14
CA ALA A 123 2.51 -14.52 -30.21
C ALA A 123 1.55 -13.41 -30.66
N LEU A 124 1.54 -13.05 -31.95
CA LEU A 124 0.60 -12.06 -32.51
C LEU A 124 -0.85 -12.50 -32.37
N LYS A 125 -1.15 -13.77 -32.64
CA LYS A 125 -2.48 -14.33 -32.43
C LYS A 125 -2.91 -14.21 -30.96
N MET A 126 -2.02 -14.49 -30.03
CA MET A 126 -2.31 -14.44 -28.60
C MET A 126 -2.65 -13.03 -28.10
N VAL A 127 -2.00 -12.01 -28.64
CA VAL A 127 -2.27 -10.60 -28.26
C VAL A 127 -3.34 -9.94 -29.15
N GLY A 128 -4.03 -10.70 -30.02
CA GLY A 128 -5.06 -10.16 -30.90
C GLY A 128 -4.55 -9.27 -32.05
N MET A 129 -3.27 -9.39 -32.42
CA MET A 129 -2.59 -8.55 -33.43
C MET A 129 -2.30 -9.33 -34.72
N THR A 130 -3.19 -10.24 -35.12
CA THR A 130 -3.06 -10.96 -36.40
C THR A 130 -3.11 -9.96 -37.56
N ASP A 131 -2.28 -10.13 -38.60
CA ASP A 131 -2.19 -9.26 -39.79
C ASP A 131 -1.49 -7.89 -39.57
N TYR A 132 -0.87 -7.68 -38.40
CA TYR A 132 -0.11 -6.45 -38.08
C TYR A 132 1.40 -6.59 -38.29
N GLU A 133 1.89 -7.74 -38.76
CA GLU A 133 3.30 -8.13 -38.83
C GLU A 133 4.21 -7.05 -39.44
N TYR A 134 3.75 -6.42 -40.52
CA TYR A 134 4.56 -5.51 -41.33
C TYR A 134 4.24 -4.03 -41.09
N ARG A 135 3.41 -3.71 -40.09
CA ARG A 135 3.14 -2.31 -39.72
C ARG A 135 4.33 -1.70 -39.00
N ASP A 136 4.45 -0.40 -39.17
CA ASP A 136 5.36 0.44 -38.38
C ASP A 136 4.80 0.59 -36.95
N VAL A 137 5.67 0.50 -35.94
CA VAL A 137 5.29 0.66 -34.53
C VAL A 137 4.82 2.08 -34.21
N ASP A 138 5.32 3.08 -34.93
CA ASP A 138 4.92 4.48 -34.75
C ASP A 138 3.51 4.76 -35.32
N SER A 139 2.99 3.85 -36.15
CA SER A 139 1.62 3.92 -36.68
C SER A 139 0.56 3.27 -35.77
N LEU A 140 0.98 2.67 -34.65
CA LEU A 140 0.11 1.94 -33.73
C LEU A 140 -0.41 2.85 -32.61
N SER A 141 -1.65 2.59 -32.17
CA SER A 141 -2.17 3.17 -30.91
C SER A 141 -1.38 2.67 -29.69
N GLY A 142 -1.47 3.38 -28.55
CA GLY A 142 -0.78 2.99 -27.32
C GLY A 142 -1.06 1.55 -26.88
N GLY A 143 -2.33 1.12 -26.89
CA GLY A 143 -2.69 -0.27 -26.55
C GLY A 143 -2.16 -1.29 -27.57
N GLN A 144 -2.09 -0.94 -28.86
CA GLN A 144 -1.46 -1.80 -29.86
C GLN A 144 0.05 -1.90 -29.66
N GLN A 145 0.74 -0.81 -29.32
CA GLN A 145 2.16 -0.84 -28.97
C GLN A 145 2.41 -1.72 -27.73
N GLN A 146 1.54 -1.63 -26.72
CA GLN A 146 1.62 -2.48 -25.55
C GLN A 146 1.45 -3.97 -25.91
N ARG A 147 0.47 -4.32 -26.76
CA ARG A 147 0.30 -5.70 -27.26
C ARG A 147 1.57 -6.21 -27.95
N VAL A 148 2.22 -5.38 -28.77
CA VAL A 148 3.49 -5.75 -29.42
C VAL A 148 4.61 -5.94 -28.39
N ALA A 149 4.66 -5.10 -27.35
CA ALA A 149 5.65 -5.23 -26.28
C ALA A 149 5.47 -6.52 -25.47
N ILE A 150 4.22 -6.87 -25.15
CA ILE A 150 3.87 -8.14 -24.50
C ILE A 150 4.19 -9.32 -25.42
N ALA A 151 3.79 -9.27 -26.69
CA ALA A 151 4.12 -10.31 -27.69
C ALA A 151 5.63 -10.55 -27.78
N ARG A 152 6.43 -9.49 -27.79
CA ARG A 152 7.89 -9.56 -27.79
C ARG A 152 8.46 -10.22 -26.52
N ALA A 153 7.81 -10.03 -25.37
CA ALA A 153 8.23 -10.65 -24.13
C ALA A 153 7.89 -12.15 -24.11
N ILE A 154 6.66 -12.52 -24.48
CA ILE A 154 6.17 -13.91 -24.41
C ILE A 154 6.73 -14.82 -25.51
N VAL A 155 7.18 -14.29 -26.66
CA VAL A 155 7.71 -15.10 -27.78
C VAL A 155 8.95 -15.91 -27.39
N ASN A 156 9.65 -15.49 -26.33
CA ASN A 156 10.78 -16.20 -25.75
C ASN A 156 10.37 -17.36 -24.83
N GLU A 157 9.07 -17.56 -24.59
CA GLU A 157 8.49 -18.53 -23.66
C GLU A 157 9.15 -18.46 -22.27
N PRO A 158 9.10 -17.28 -21.60
CA PRO A 158 9.70 -17.12 -20.28
C PRO A 158 8.89 -17.88 -19.21
N GLU A 159 9.55 -18.26 -18.11
CA GLU A 159 8.84 -18.82 -16.95
C GLU A 159 8.16 -17.72 -16.10
N VAL A 160 8.71 -16.50 -16.16
CA VAL A 160 8.25 -15.31 -15.45
C VAL A 160 8.21 -14.10 -16.39
N LEU A 161 7.07 -13.42 -16.41
CA LEU A 161 6.86 -12.14 -17.07
C LEU A 161 6.80 -11.02 -16.03
N LEU A 162 7.66 -10.01 -16.18
CA LEU A 162 7.72 -8.84 -15.32
C LEU A 162 7.08 -7.65 -16.04
N LEU A 163 6.16 -6.95 -15.38
CA LEU A 163 5.36 -5.87 -15.96
C LEU A 163 5.49 -4.61 -15.08
N ASP A 164 6.20 -3.58 -15.57
CA ASP A 164 6.46 -2.32 -14.85
C ASP A 164 5.48 -1.24 -15.31
N GLU A 165 4.40 -1.02 -14.57
CA GLU A 165 3.31 -0.07 -14.87
C GLU A 165 2.88 -0.08 -16.35
N PRO A 166 2.57 -1.26 -16.93
CA PRO A 166 2.42 -1.39 -18.37
C PRO A 166 1.17 -0.67 -18.92
N LEU A 167 0.23 -0.27 -18.05
CA LEU A 167 -1.04 0.38 -18.40
C LEU A 167 -1.08 1.89 -18.10
N ALA A 168 -0.05 2.45 -17.47
CA ALA A 168 -0.05 3.83 -17.01
C ALA A 168 -0.21 4.87 -18.13
N ALA A 169 0.21 4.55 -19.35
CA ALA A 169 0.15 5.45 -20.51
C ALA A 169 -1.17 5.37 -21.32
N LEU A 170 -2.13 4.54 -20.89
CA LEU A 170 -3.40 4.35 -21.61
C LEU A 170 -4.52 5.21 -21.02
N ASP A 171 -5.49 5.60 -21.86
CA ASP A 171 -6.75 6.19 -21.39
C ASP A 171 -7.62 5.16 -20.66
N LEU A 172 -8.62 5.64 -19.90
CA LEU A 172 -9.46 4.81 -19.02
C LEU A 172 -10.13 3.64 -19.75
N LYS A 173 -10.66 3.87 -20.96
CA LYS A 173 -11.39 2.81 -21.69
C LYS A 173 -10.42 1.75 -22.19
N MET A 174 -9.33 2.17 -22.84
CA MET A 174 -8.29 1.25 -23.30
C MET A 174 -7.64 0.49 -22.14
N ARG A 175 -7.47 1.15 -20.98
CA ARG A 175 -6.95 0.52 -19.77
C ARG A 175 -7.83 -0.64 -19.31
N LYS A 176 -9.13 -0.43 -19.12
CA LYS A 176 -10.08 -1.49 -18.70
C LYS A 176 -10.11 -2.66 -19.70
N ASP A 177 -10.13 -2.36 -20.99
CA ASP A 177 -10.09 -3.40 -22.03
C ASP A 177 -8.79 -4.23 -21.94
N MET A 178 -7.64 -3.56 -21.80
CA MET A 178 -6.33 -4.23 -21.69
C MET A 178 -6.16 -5.00 -20.37
N GLN A 179 -6.77 -4.57 -19.26
CA GLN A 179 -6.79 -5.31 -18.00
C GLN A 179 -7.44 -6.69 -18.19
N MET A 180 -8.65 -6.72 -18.76
CA MET A 180 -9.36 -7.98 -19.04
C MET A 180 -8.55 -8.90 -19.95
N GLU A 181 -7.90 -8.34 -20.96
CA GLU A 181 -7.05 -9.11 -21.86
C GLU A 181 -5.79 -9.66 -21.21
N LEU A 182 -5.12 -8.89 -20.34
CA LEU A 182 -3.98 -9.38 -19.56
C LEU A 182 -4.38 -10.55 -18.67
N LYS A 183 -5.54 -10.49 -18.04
CA LYS A 183 -6.09 -11.57 -17.21
C LYS A 183 -6.36 -12.84 -18.03
N GLU A 184 -7.00 -12.71 -19.19
CA GLU A 184 -7.25 -13.86 -20.09
C GLU A 184 -5.95 -14.42 -20.68
N MET A 185 -4.97 -13.55 -20.98
CA MET A 185 -3.67 -13.96 -21.47
C MET A 185 -2.88 -14.74 -20.41
N HIS A 186 -2.87 -14.27 -19.15
CA HIS A 186 -2.27 -14.98 -18.02
C HIS A 186 -2.89 -16.37 -17.87
N LYS A 187 -4.22 -16.46 -17.87
CA LYS A 187 -4.97 -17.73 -17.79
C LYS A 187 -4.64 -18.68 -18.94
N THR A 188 -4.43 -18.16 -20.15
CA THR A 188 -4.10 -18.96 -21.34
C THR A 188 -2.64 -19.44 -21.33
N LEU A 189 -1.72 -18.60 -20.87
CA LEU A 189 -0.28 -18.90 -20.84
C LEU A 189 0.12 -19.80 -19.68
N GLY A 190 -0.46 -19.60 -18.50
CA GLY A 190 -0.09 -20.29 -17.25
C GLY A 190 1.34 -20.03 -16.79
N ILE A 191 1.97 -18.95 -17.27
CA ILE A 191 3.28 -18.49 -16.80
C ILE A 191 3.09 -17.49 -15.65
N THR A 192 4.12 -17.28 -14.85
CA THR A 192 4.05 -16.40 -13.67
C THR A 192 4.10 -14.93 -14.09
N PHE A 193 3.21 -14.10 -13.56
CA PHE A 193 3.23 -12.65 -13.80
C PHE A 193 3.62 -11.92 -12.50
N VAL A 194 4.57 -11.00 -12.59
CA VAL A 194 4.85 -10.01 -11.53
C VAL A 194 4.56 -8.63 -12.10
N TYR A 195 3.52 -8.01 -11.59
CA TYR A 195 2.97 -6.75 -12.06
C TYR A 195 3.24 -5.65 -11.03
N VAL A 196 3.66 -4.47 -11.47
CA VAL A 196 3.82 -3.30 -10.62
C VAL A 196 2.82 -2.25 -11.05
N THR A 197 2.08 -1.71 -10.09
CA THR A 197 1.19 -0.57 -10.31
C THR A 197 1.03 0.26 -9.04
N HIS A 198 0.50 1.47 -9.21
CA HIS A 198 -0.02 2.31 -8.15
C HIS A 198 -1.55 2.36 -8.18
N ASP A 199 -2.20 1.74 -9.16
CA ASP A 199 -3.65 1.70 -9.32
C ASP A 199 -4.25 0.50 -8.55
N GLN A 200 -5.16 0.80 -7.62
CA GLN A 200 -5.79 -0.21 -6.77
C GLN A 200 -6.78 -1.08 -7.54
N GLU A 201 -7.55 -0.51 -8.48
CA GLU A 201 -8.53 -1.23 -9.30
C GLU A 201 -7.83 -2.31 -10.14
N GLU A 202 -6.66 -1.99 -10.68
CA GLU A 202 -5.79 -2.95 -11.38
C GLU A 202 -5.38 -4.12 -10.48
N ALA A 203 -4.87 -3.82 -9.28
CA ALA A 203 -4.40 -4.85 -8.37
C ALA A 203 -5.55 -5.76 -7.90
N LEU A 204 -6.70 -5.19 -7.56
CA LEU A 204 -7.87 -5.95 -7.09
C LEU A 204 -8.50 -6.81 -8.19
N THR A 205 -8.44 -6.36 -9.45
CA THR A 205 -9.10 -7.06 -10.57
C THR A 205 -8.24 -8.16 -11.19
N LEU A 206 -6.92 -7.94 -11.29
CA LEU A 206 -6.01 -8.80 -12.07
C LEU A 206 -5.37 -9.92 -11.27
N SER A 207 -5.13 -9.68 -9.98
CA SER A 207 -4.14 -10.44 -9.21
C SER A 207 -4.75 -11.66 -8.53
N ASP A 208 -3.96 -12.73 -8.44
CA ASP A 208 -4.21 -13.82 -7.50
C ASP A 208 -3.74 -13.41 -6.09
N THR A 209 -2.61 -12.71 -6.02
CA THR A 209 -1.99 -12.20 -4.78
C THR A 209 -1.53 -10.76 -4.96
N ILE A 210 -1.78 -9.93 -3.96
CA ILE A 210 -1.32 -8.53 -3.90
C ILE A 210 -0.26 -8.41 -2.80
N VAL A 211 0.81 -7.71 -3.10
CA VAL A 211 1.89 -7.32 -2.18
C VAL A 211 1.80 -5.81 -2.00
N VAL A 212 1.25 -5.36 -0.88
CA VAL A 212 1.16 -3.94 -0.55
C VAL A 212 2.49 -3.49 0.06
N MET A 213 3.08 -2.43 -0.49
CA MET A 213 4.37 -1.88 -0.06
C MET A 213 4.24 -0.42 0.35
N SER A 214 4.94 -0.07 1.43
CA SER A 214 5.15 1.31 1.88
C SER A 214 6.57 1.46 2.39
N GLU A 215 7.21 2.60 2.10
CA GLU A 215 8.54 2.95 2.62
C GLU A 215 9.62 1.85 2.46
N GLY A 216 9.61 1.14 1.33
CA GLY A 216 10.58 0.07 1.06
C GLY A 216 10.32 -1.24 1.82
N LYS A 217 9.22 -1.33 2.58
CA LYS A 217 8.78 -2.51 3.33
C LYS A 217 7.49 -3.08 2.74
N ILE A 218 7.31 -4.39 2.91
CA ILE A 218 6.03 -5.04 2.63
C ILE A 218 5.14 -4.83 3.86
N GLN A 219 3.96 -4.27 3.62
CA GLN A 219 2.94 -4.04 4.64
C GLN A 219 2.06 -5.27 4.77
N GLN A 220 1.51 -5.77 3.66
CA GLN A 220 0.65 -6.96 3.68
C GLN A 220 0.80 -7.75 2.38
N ILE A 221 0.64 -9.07 2.48
CA ILE A 221 0.51 -9.98 1.34
C ILE A 221 -0.77 -10.78 1.53
N GLY A 222 -1.64 -10.79 0.53
CA GLY A 222 -2.92 -11.49 0.60
C GLY A 222 -3.62 -11.58 -0.74
N THR A 223 -4.77 -12.26 -0.77
CA THR A 223 -5.65 -12.21 -1.95
C THR A 223 -6.29 -10.81 -2.05
N PRO A 224 -6.82 -10.41 -3.21
CA PRO A 224 -7.56 -9.15 -3.34
C PRO A 224 -8.66 -8.95 -2.28
N ILE A 225 -9.34 -10.04 -1.92
CA ILE A 225 -10.42 -10.02 -0.92
C ILE A 225 -9.83 -9.80 0.47
N ASP A 226 -8.75 -10.50 0.83
CA ASP A 226 -8.12 -10.35 2.14
C ASP A 226 -7.53 -8.94 2.31
N ILE A 227 -6.90 -8.38 1.27
CA ILE A 227 -6.35 -7.01 1.32
C ILE A 227 -7.47 -5.97 1.50
N TYR A 228 -8.64 -6.18 0.91
CA TYR A 228 -9.76 -5.25 1.00
C TYR A 228 -10.54 -5.40 2.32
N ASN A 229 -10.89 -6.63 2.71
CA ASN A 229 -11.77 -6.89 3.85
C ASN A 229 -10.99 -7.05 5.16
N GLU A 230 -9.75 -7.52 5.14
CA GLU A 230 -8.95 -7.80 6.34
C GLU A 230 -7.60 -7.06 6.30
N PRO A 231 -7.60 -5.72 6.25
CA PRO A 231 -6.35 -4.96 6.32
C PRO A 231 -5.68 -5.17 7.69
N ILE A 232 -4.36 -5.45 7.69
CA ILE A 232 -3.65 -5.75 8.94
C ILE A 232 -3.24 -4.49 9.72
N ASN A 233 -3.21 -3.33 9.07
CA ASN A 233 -2.85 -2.05 9.66
C ASN A 233 -3.59 -0.90 8.97
N SER A 234 -3.57 0.26 9.63
CA SER A 234 -4.27 1.46 9.18
C SER A 234 -3.80 1.97 7.83
N PHE A 235 -2.50 1.82 7.51
CA PHE A 235 -1.98 2.18 6.20
C PHE A 235 -2.65 1.36 5.09
N VAL A 236 -2.77 0.03 5.24
CA VAL A 236 -3.43 -0.79 4.20
C VAL A 236 -4.92 -0.47 4.11
N ALA A 237 -5.59 -0.24 5.24
CA ALA A 237 -7.01 0.11 5.29
C ALA A 237 -7.32 1.45 4.59
N ASP A 238 -6.46 2.45 4.77
CA ASP A 238 -6.56 3.78 4.17
C ASP A 238 -6.10 3.79 2.70
N PHE A 239 -5.06 3.02 2.39
CA PHE A 239 -4.48 2.98 1.06
C PHE A 239 -5.25 2.10 0.07
N ILE A 240 -6.12 1.18 0.52
CA ILE A 240 -6.91 0.30 -0.34
C ILE A 240 -8.40 0.62 -0.17
N GLY A 241 -9.01 1.20 -1.21
CA GLY A 241 -10.40 1.65 -1.17
C GLY A 241 -10.60 2.85 -0.24
N GLU A 242 -11.83 3.31 -0.11
CA GLU A 242 -12.20 4.29 0.91
C GLU A 242 -12.56 3.55 2.21
N SER A 243 -12.27 4.16 3.36
CA SER A 243 -12.52 3.59 4.69
C SER A 243 -12.90 4.65 5.69
N ASN A 244 -13.84 4.33 6.57
CA ASN A 244 -13.97 5.01 7.86
C ASN A 244 -13.05 4.29 8.84
N ILE A 245 -11.95 4.93 9.23
CA ILE A 245 -11.06 4.43 10.27
C ILE A 245 -11.34 5.24 11.54
N LEU A 246 -11.64 4.57 12.65
CA LEU A 246 -12.10 5.23 13.88
C LEU A 246 -11.34 4.67 15.07
N ASN A 247 -11.14 5.51 16.08
CA ASN A 247 -10.67 5.03 17.38
C ASN A 247 -11.79 4.23 18.07
N GLY A 248 -11.45 3.04 18.58
CA GLY A 248 -12.36 2.20 19.34
C GLY A 248 -11.73 1.56 20.55
N THR A 249 -12.56 0.86 21.33
CA THR A 249 -12.14 0.01 22.44
C THR A 249 -12.85 -1.32 22.31
N MET A 250 -12.08 -2.40 22.19
CA MET A 250 -12.60 -3.75 22.27
C MET A 250 -13.02 -4.03 23.71
N ILE A 251 -14.32 -4.06 23.98
CA ILE A 251 -14.83 -4.27 25.35
C ILE A 251 -14.58 -5.72 25.76
N LYS A 252 -14.91 -6.65 24.85
CA LYS A 252 -14.65 -8.09 24.92
C LYS A 252 -14.77 -8.68 23.51
N ASP A 253 -14.41 -9.94 23.33
CA ASP A 253 -14.62 -10.65 22.07
C ASP A 253 -16.05 -10.42 21.52
N LYS A 254 -16.13 -10.07 20.23
CA LYS A 254 -17.37 -9.73 19.51
C LYS A 254 -18.13 -8.48 19.96
N LEU A 255 -17.54 -7.62 20.80
CA LEU A 255 -18.17 -6.37 21.23
C LEU A 255 -17.16 -5.23 21.28
N VAL A 256 -17.31 -4.29 20.36
CA VAL A 256 -16.47 -3.10 20.25
C VAL A 256 -17.26 -1.84 20.60
N ARG A 257 -16.61 -0.86 21.21
CA ARG A 257 -17.17 0.46 21.43
C ARG A 257 -16.42 1.50 20.60
N PHE A 258 -17.15 2.27 19.80
CA PHE A 258 -16.63 3.44 19.07
C PHE A 258 -17.75 4.47 18.91
N CYS A 259 -17.42 5.74 18.66
CA CYS A 259 -18.42 6.81 18.52
C CYS A 259 -19.42 6.88 19.70
N GLY A 260 -18.95 6.55 20.91
CA GLY A 260 -19.76 6.51 22.13
C GLY A 260 -20.79 5.38 22.23
N THR A 261 -20.83 4.44 21.27
CA THR A 261 -21.83 3.37 21.17
C THR A 261 -21.16 1.99 21.09
N GLU A 262 -21.84 0.96 21.59
CA GLU A 262 -21.36 -0.43 21.53
C GLU A 262 -21.98 -1.17 20.34
N PHE A 263 -21.16 -1.89 19.58
CA PHE A 263 -21.53 -2.64 18.40
C PHE A 263 -21.06 -4.09 18.53
N GLU A 264 -21.94 -5.02 18.17
CA GLU A 264 -21.54 -6.40 17.96
C GLU A 264 -20.64 -6.49 16.74
N CYS A 265 -19.53 -7.23 16.83
CA CYS A 265 -18.63 -7.54 15.71
C CYS A 265 -18.33 -9.06 15.68
N VAL A 266 -17.54 -9.52 14.69
CA VAL A 266 -17.17 -10.94 14.56
C VAL A 266 -15.76 -11.26 15.07
N ASP A 267 -14.95 -10.25 15.34
CA ASP A 267 -13.54 -10.37 15.73
C ASP A 267 -13.33 -10.88 17.17
N GLU A 268 -12.27 -11.65 17.36
CA GLU A 268 -11.88 -12.28 18.64
C GLU A 268 -10.35 -12.19 18.87
N GLY A 269 -9.91 -12.31 20.13
CA GLY A 269 -8.48 -12.48 20.45
C GLY A 269 -7.68 -11.17 20.61
N PHE A 270 -8.38 -10.05 20.81
CA PHE A 270 -7.79 -8.73 21.07
C PHE A 270 -7.58 -8.46 22.57
N GLY A 271 -8.34 -9.13 23.44
CA GLY A 271 -8.37 -8.89 24.88
C GLY A 271 -9.53 -7.98 25.30
N GLU A 272 -9.76 -7.88 26.61
CA GLU A 272 -10.82 -7.04 27.19
C GLU A 272 -10.34 -5.61 27.44
N HIS A 273 -11.20 -4.64 27.17
CA HIS A 273 -10.94 -3.20 27.30
C HIS A 273 -9.68 -2.70 26.56
N MET A 274 -9.36 -3.31 25.42
CA MET A 274 -8.16 -2.98 24.66
C MET A 274 -8.43 -1.89 23.61
N PRO A 275 -7.58 -0.85 23.52
CA PRO A 275 -7.65 0.13 22.43
C PRO A 275 -7.44 -0.55 21.06
N VAL A 276 -8.30 -0.22 20.11
CA VAL A 276 -8.29 -0.77 18.74
C VAL A 276 -8.58 0.33 17.72
N ASP A 277 -8.22 0.09 16.47
CA ASP A 277 -8.74 0.86 15.35
C ASP A 277 -9.90 0.06 14.71
N VAL A 278 -11.00 0.75 14.43
CA VAL A 278 -12.20 0.19 13.80
C VAL A 278 -12.24 0.66 12.36
N VAL A 279 -12.43 -0.27 11.43
CA VAL A 279 -12.54 0.01 9.99
C VAL A 279 -13.93 -0.39 9.52
N ILE A 280 -14.62 0.54 8.84
CA ILE A 280 -15.91 0.30 8.20
C ILE A 280 -15.87 0.89 6.80
N ARG A 281 -16.19 0.08 5.79
CA ARG A 281 -16.24 0.56 4.40
C ARG A 281 -17.46 1.45 4.19
N PRO A 282 -17.35 2.55 3.43
CA PRO A 282 -18.48 3.45 3.18
C PRO A 282 -19.72 2.76 2.60
N GLU A 283 -19.53 1.75 1.76
CA GLU A 283 -20.59 0.96 1.14
C GLU A 283 -21.27 -0.04 2.09
N ASP A 284 -20.66 -0.33 3.25
CA ASP A 284 -21.21 -1.22 4.26
C ASP A 284 -22.04 -0.48 5.33
N LEU A 285 -22.02 0.86 5.31
CA LEU A 285 -22.87 1.70 6.15
C LEU A 285 -24.25 1.88 5.50
N TYR A 286 -25.26 1.28 6.10
CA TYR A 286 -26.65 1.47 5.68
C TYR A 286 -27.17 2.82 6.17
N ILE A 287 -27.58 3.69 5.25
CA ILE A 287 -28.19 4.99 5.53
C ILE A 287 -29.69 4.97 5.20
N PHE A 288 -30.51 5.47 6.13
CA PHE A 288 -31.97 5.47 5.99
C PHE A 288 -32.60 6.61 6.80
N PRO A 289 -33.88 6.97 6.53
CA PRO A 289 -34.60 7.90 7.40
C PRO A 289 -34.61 7.43 8.85
N VAL A 290 -34.49 8.36 9.81
CA VAL A 290 -34.42 8.05 11.24
C VAL A 290 -35.53 7.08 11.67
N SER A 291 -35.14 5.99 12.33
CA SER A 291 -36.04 4.97 12.87
C SER A 291 -35.40 4.22 14.02
N ASP A 292 -36.18 3.41 14.74
CA ASP A 292 -35.70 2.58 15.87
C ASP A 292 -34.68 1.51 15.46
N MET A 293 -34.47 1.29 14.16
CA MET A 293 -33.42 0.40 13.64
C MET A 293 -32.04 1.07 13.58
N ALA A 294 -31.96 2.40 13.74
CA ALA A 294 -30.72 3.14 13.69
C ALA A 294 -29.84 2.81 14.91
N GLN A 295 -28.59 2.45 14.65
CA GLN A 295 -27.57 2.31 15.69
C GLN A 295 -26.92 3.66 15.99
N LEU A 296 -26.79 4.52 14.98
CA LEU A 296 -26.36 5.91 15.10
C LEU A 296 -27.37 6.82 14.42
N VAL A 297 -27.52 8.04 14.93
CA VAL A 297 -28.31 9.10 14.27
C VAL A 297 -27.37 10.27 14.05
N GLY A 298 -27.43 10.84 12.85
CA GLY A 298 -26.55 11.93 12.45
C GLY A 298 -27.16 12.84 11.40
N VAL A 299 -26.40 13.88 11.04
CA VAL A 299 -26.82 14.89 10.07
C VAL A 299 -25.91 14.83 8.84
N VAL A 300 -26.51 14.78 7.66
CA VAL A 300 -25.78 14.81 6.39
C VAL A 300 -25.10 16.17 6.22
N GLN A 301 -23.77 16.19 6.18
CA GLN A 301 -22.95 17.39 5.96
C GLN A 301 -22.68 17.64 4.47
N SER A 302 -22.50 16.57 3.70
CA SER A 302 -22.20 16.62 2.28
C SER A 302 -22.92 15.48 1.54
N SER A 303 -23.25 15.70 0.27
CA SER A 303 -23.78 14.66 -0.61
C SER A 303 -23.35 14.93 -2.05
N VAL A 304 -22.52 14.06 -2.61
CA VAL A 304 -21.93 14.21 -3.94
C VAL A 304 -22.26 13.00 -4.81
N PHE A 305 -22.77 13.23 -6.01
CA PHE A 305 -23.01 12.16 -6.98
C PHE A 305 -21.71 11.76 -7.69
N LYS A 306 -21.24 10.53 -7.48
CA LYS A 306 -20.00 9.96 -8.06
C LYS A 306 -20.27 9.10 -9.31
N GLY A 307 -21.45 9.21 -9.90
CA GLY A 307 -21.81 8.61 -11.19
C GLY A 307 -22.70 7.37 -11.08
N VAL A 308 -22.36 6.39 -10.25
CA VAL A 308 -23.23 5.23 -9.98
C VAL A 308 -23.86 5.25 -8.59
N HIS A 309 -23.27 5.98 -7.64
CA HIS A 309 -23.75 6.12 -6.26
C HIS A 309 -23.57 7.58 -5.79
N TYR A 310 -24.13 7.88 -4.63
CA TYR A 310 -23.89 9.09 -3.86
C TYR A 310 -22.91 8.78 -2.74
N GLU A 311 -21.91 9.64 -2.61
CA GLU A 311 -20.99 9.68 -1.49
C GLU A 311 -21.46 10.79 -0.54
N MET A 312 -21.70 10.45 0.71
CA MET A 312 -22.29 11.33 1.70
C MET A 312 -21.44 11.32 2.96
N THR A 313 -21.17 12.50 3.51
CA THR A 313 -20.55 12.64 4.84
C THR A 313 -21.65 12.86 5.87
N VAL A 314 -21.72 12.03 6.91
CA VAL A 314 -22.72 12.10 7.98
C VAL A 314 -22.02 12.32 9.32
N LEU A 315 -22.37 13.41 10.01
CA LEU A 315 -21.84 13.73 11.33
C LEU A 315 -22.69 13.06 12.42
N CYS A 316 -22.11 12.12 13.16
CA CYS A 316 -22.73 11.39 14.28
C CYS A 316 -21.87 11.55 15.53
N ASN A 317 -22.42 12.07 16.63
CA ASN A 317 -21.71 12.23 17.91
C ASN A 317 -20.31 12.88 17.81
N GLY A 318 -20.10 13.82 16.88
CA GLY A 318 -18.81 14.48 16.64
C GLY A 318 -17.86 13.74 15.71
N TYR A 319 -18.24 12.57 15.19
CA TYR A 319 -17.50 11.81 14.18
C TYR A 319 -18.14 11.95 12.80
N GLU A 320 -17.32 12.18 11.80
CA GLU A 320 -17.70 12.14 10.39
C GLU A 320 -17.60 10.71 9.85
N PHE A 321 -18.69 10.25 9.23
CA PHE A 321 -18.75 8.99 8.52
C PHE A 321 -18.96 9.25 7.03
N LEU A 322 -18.10 8.68 6.21
CA LEU A 322 -18.29 8.55 4.78
C LEU A 322 -19.21 7.36 4.49
N VAL A 323 -20.28 7.59 3.73
CA VAL A 323 -21.28 6.58 3.37
C VAL A 323 -21.51 6.60 1.86
N GLN A 324 -21.57 5.43 1.25
CA GLN A 324 -21.90 5.28 -0.17
C GLN A 324 -23.24 4.56 -0.35
N ASP A 325 -24.23 5.22 -0.96
CA ASP A 325 -25.54 4.61 -1.26
C ASP A 325 -26.05 5.05 -2.64
N TYR A 326 -26.95 4.26 -3.22
CA TYR A 326 -27.61 4.61 -4.49
C TYR A 326 -28.68 5.70 -4.34
N HIS A 327 -29.21 5.90 -3.13
CA HIS A 327 -30.21 6.90 -2.79
C HIS A 327 -29.57 8.16 -2.23
N HIS A 328 -30.15 9.29 -2.62
CA HIS A 328 -29.72 10.60 -2.18
C HIS A 328 -30.42 11.02 -0.88
N PHE A 329 -29.66 11.60 0.05
CA PHE A 329 -30.17 12.35 1.20
C PHE A 329 -29.70 13.81 1.12
N GLU A 330 -30.60 14.75 1.41
CA GLU A 330 -30.31 16.18 1.35
C GLU A 330 -29.35 16.61 2.47
N VAL A 331 -28.46 17.58 2.17
CA VAL A 331 -27.59 18.19 3.17
C VAL A 331 -28.45 18.86 4.26
N GLY A 332 -28.13 18.58 5.52
CA GLY A 332 -28.89 19.01 6.69
C GLY A 332 -30.01 18.05 7.11
N ALA A 333 -30.27 16.98 6.34
CA ALA A 333 -31.22 15.95 6.75
C ALA A 333 -30.67 15.11 7.90
N GLU A 334 -31.56 14.74 8.83
CA GLU A 334 -31.28 13.78 9.88
C GLU A 334 -31.52 12.35 9.35
N VAL A 335 -30.55 11.47 9.55
CA VAL A 335 -30.54 10.10 9.03
C VAL A 335 -30.11 9.12 10.11
N GLY A 336 -30.60 7.88 10.00
CA GLY A 336 -30.11 6.74 10.77
C GLY A 336 -29.03 5.99 10.01
N LEU A 337 -28.00 5.54 10.74
CA LEU A 337 -26.97 4.64 10.24
C LEU A 337 -27.05 3.28 10.94
N LEU A 338 -26.76 2.22 10.20
CA LEU A 338 -26.59 0.86 10.71
C LEU A 338 -25.40 0.21 10.01
N VAL A 339 -24.61 -0.54 10.77
CA VAL A 339 -23.54 -1.40 10.26
C VAL A 339 -23.78 -2.82 10.78
N LYS A 340 -23.56 -3.83 9.94
CA LYS A 340 -23.73 -5.22 10.37
C LYS A 340 -22.45 -5.72 11.06
N PRO A 341 -22.55 -6.67 11.99
CA PRO A 341 -21.38 -7.12 12.77
C PRO A 341 -20.18 -7.63 11.96
N PHE A 342 -20.43 -8.21 10.78
CA PHE A 342 -19.38 -8.75 9.91
C PHE A 342 -18.75 -7.70 8.98
N ASP A 343 -19.33 -6.50 8.91
CA ASP A 343 -18.81 -5.35 8.16
C ASP A 343 -18.00 -4.39 9.06
N ILE A 344 -17.84 -4.73 10.35
CA ILE A 344 -16.99 -4.02 11.29
C ILE A 344 -15.69 -4.81 11.42
N HIS A 345 -14.58 -4.22 10.95
CA HIS A 345 -13.27 -4.84 11.03
C HIS A 345 -12.44 -4.20 12.13
N ILE A 346 -11.81 -5.04 12.97
CA ILE A 346 -11.00 -4.58 14.09
C ILE A 346 -9.51 -4.78 13.80
N MET A 347 -8.73 -3.70 13.93
CA MET A 347 -7.28 -3.73 13.82
C MET A 347 -6.63 -3.47 15.18
N LYS A 348 -5.51 -4.14 15.42
CA LYS A 348 -4.69 -3.86 16.60
C LYS A 348 -4.06 -2.49 16.44
N LYS A 349 -4.14 -1.66 17.48
CA LYS A 349 -3.31 -0.46 17.54
C LYS A 349 -1.86 -0.89 17.67
N GLU A 350 -1.03 -0.46 16.72
CA GLU A 350 0.42 -0.64 16.83
C GLU A 350 0.98 0.12 18.03
N ARG A 351 0.42 1.31 18.30
CA ARG A 351 0.82 2.21 19.37
C ARG A 351 -0.36 2.97 19.95
N VAL A 352 -0.24 3.35 21.21
CA VAL A 352 -1.24 4.18 21.94
C VAL A 352 -0.68 5.54 22.36
N CYS A 353 0.64 5.69 22.35
CA CYS A 353 1.38 6.93 22.58
C CYS A 353 2.74 6.84 21.88
N ASN A 354 3.46 7.95 21.81
CA ASN A 354 4.87 7.96 21.46
C ASN A 354 5.69 7.44 22.65
N THR A 355 6.74 6.67 22.36
CA THR A 355 7.67 6.19 23.38
C THR A 355 9.10 6.40 22.87
N PHE A 356 9.91 7.09 23.66
CA PHE A 356 11.31 7.38 23.34
C PHE A 356 12.23 6.92 24.47
N GLU A 357 13.46 6.53 24.14
CA GLU A 357 14.52 6.43 25.13
C GLU A 357 15.05 7.84 25.44
N GLY A 358 15.21 8.12 26.73
CA GLY A 358 15.70 9.41 27.20
C GLY A 358 16.58 9.30 28.43
N LYS A 359 17.02 10.47 28.90
CA LYS A 359 17.85 10.61 30.09
C LYS A 359 17.35 11.77 30.91
N LEU A 360 17.07 11.53 32.18
CA LEU A 360 16.65 12.59 33.09
C LEU A 360 17.85 13.52 33.33
N VAL A 361 17.71 14.82 33.05
CA VAL A 361 18.80 15.81 33.21
C VAL A 361 18.81 16.35 34.63
N ASP A 362 17.62 16.75 35.10
CA ASP A 362 17.35 17.19 36.47
C ASP A 362 15.88 16.90 36.82
N GLU A 363 15.39 17.38 37.96
CA GLU A 363 14.03 17.12 38.42
C GLU A 363 12.94 17.61 37.47
N THR A 364 13.23 18.59 36.59
CA THR A 364 12.26 19.23 35.69
C THR A 364 12.64 19.13 34.21
N HIS A 365 13.75 18.48 33.85
CA HIS A 365 14.19 18.37 32.46
C HIS A 365 14.57 16.94 32.09
N VAL A 366 14.17 16.53 30.89
CA VAL A 366 14.54 15.25 30.28
C VAL A 366 15.09 15.47 28.89
N GLU A 367 16.13 14.73 28.55
CA GLU A 367 16.75 14.70 27.23
C GLU A 367 16.22 13.48 26.46
N PHE A 368 15.65 13.69 25.28
CA PHE A 368 15.31 12.62 24.33
C PHE A 368 15.32 13.18 22.90
N LEU A 369 15.52 12.33 21.90
CA LEU A 369 15.71 12.76 20.50
C LEU A 369 16.76 13.87 20.35
N GLY A 370 17.84 13.82 21.15
CA GLY A 370 18.92 14.81 21.12
C GLY A 370 18.55 16.22 21.62
N CYS A 371 17.34 16.42 22.14
CA CYS A 371 16.83 17.70 22.61
C CYS A 371 16.45 17.65 24.09
N ASN A 372 16.55 18.79 24.78
CA ASN A 372 16.14 18.93 26.18
C ASN A 372 14.72 19.49 26.25
N PHE A 373 13.85 18.81 27.00
CA PHE A 373 12.48 19.21 27.22
C PHE A 373 12.24 19.47 28.70
N GLU A 374 11.52 20.55 29.00
CA GLU A 374 10.94 20.76 30.32
C GLU A 374 9.81 19.76 30.53
N CYS A 375 9.72 19.18 31.72
CA CYS A 375 8.70 18.21 32.12
C CYS A 375 8.22 18.49 33.56
N LEU A 376 7.11 17.89 33.95
CA LEU A 376 6.64 17.98 35.33
C LEU A 376 7.67 17.41 36.31
N PRO A 377 7.79 17.95 37.54
CA PRO A 377 8.77 17.51 38.52
C PRO A 377 8.72 16.00 38.78
N VAL A 378 9.83 15.31 38.51
CA VAL A 378 9.95 13.85 38.69
C VAL A 378 10.64 13.52 40.00
N VAL A 379 9.94 12.76 40.84
CA VAL A 379 10.43 12.34 42.16
C VAL A 379 10.77 10.86 42.15
N GLY A 380 11.91 10.50 42.74
CA GLY A 380 12.31 9.10 42.93
C GLY A 380 13.15 8.50 41.79
N ILE A 381 13.56 9.31 40.81
CA ILE A 381 14.54 8.95 39.79
C ILE A 381 15.74 9.90 39.93
N GLU A 382 16.96 9.36 39.99
CA GLU A 382 18.16 10.18 40.12
C GLU A 382 18.50 10.89 38.79
N PRO A 383 18.86 12.18 38.82
CA PRO A 383 19.39 12.86 37.64
C PRO A 383 20.54 12.09 37.00
N GLY A 384 20.52 12.01 35.68
CA GLY A 384 21.46 11.23 34.86
C GLY A 384 21.01 9.81 34.56
N SER A 385 19.91 9.32 35.14
CA SER A 385 19.36 8.00 34.87
C SER A 385 18.74 7.91 33.47
N SER A 386 18.90 6.76 32.82
CA SER A 386 18.14 6.41 31.61
C SER A 386 16.68 6.14 31.97
N VAL A 387 15.78 6.68 31.17
CA VAL A 387 14.33 6.62 31.37
C VAL A 387 13.63 6.37 30.04
N HIS A 388 12.39 5.89 30.11
CA HIS A 388 11.47 5.91 28.98
C HIS A 388 10.57 7.13 29.08
N VAL A 389 10.42 7.83 27.95
CA VAL A 389 9.55 9.00 27.82
C VAL A 389 8.32 8.59 27.02
N GLU A 390 7.14 8.76 27.61
CA GLU A 390 5.85 8.58 26.93
C GLU A 390 5.20 9.94 26.68
N VAL A 391 4.72 10.16 25.45
CA VAL A 391 3.99 11.37 25.06
C VAL A 391 2.74 10.98 24.29
N GLY A 392 1.57 11.40 24.78
CA GLY A 392 0.30 11.17 24.10
C GLY A 392 0.27 11.83 22.72
N PHE A 393 -0.43 11.24 21.75
CA PHE A 393 -0.51 11.79 20.39
C PHE A 393 -1.15 13.19 20.39
N ASP A 394 -2.14 13.42 21.26
CA ASP A 394 -2.84 14.70 21.46
C ASP A 394 -1.98 15.75 22.20
N LYS A 395 -0.80 15.35 22.70
CA LYS A 395 0.13 16.22 23.42
C LYS A 395 1.24 16.75 22.54
N ILE A 396 1.30 16.37 21.27
CA ILE A 396 2.29 16.88 20.34
C ILE A 396 1.67 17.98 19.52
N ILE A 397 2.34 19.13 19.44
CA ILE A 397 1.88 20.31 18.72
C ILE A 397 2.79 20.52 17.52
N LEU A 398 2.21 20.54 16.32
CA LEU A 398 2.92 20.90 15.10
C LEU A 398 2.87 22.42 14.89
N GLN A 399 3.97 22.97 14.39
CA GLN A 399 4.16 24.38 14.07
C GLN A 399 4.49 24.53 12.59
N ASP A 400 3.88 25.52 11.94
CA ASP A 400 4.11 25.82 10.52
C ASP A 400 5.57 26.18 10.23
N ASN A 401 6.23 26.91 11.14
CA ASN A 401 7.65 27.22 11.01
C ASN A 401 8.49 26.25 11.83
N GLU A 402 9.50 25.65 11.17
CA GLU A 402 10.46 24.76 11.81
C GLU A 402 11.16 25.38 13.03
N GLU A 403 11.45 26.68 12.98
CA GLU A 403 12.15 27.42 14.04
C GLU A 403 11.33 27.58 15.34
N ASP A 404 10.01 27.40 15.26
CA ASP A 404 9.10 27.51 16.41
C ASP A 404 8.97 26.19 17.19
N GLY A 405 9.54 25.10 16.64
CA GLY A 405 9.60 23.77 17.24
C GLY A 405 10.85 23.51 18.05
N THR A 406 10.77 22.58 19.00
CA THR A 406 11.98 22.01 19.66
C THR A 406 12.60 20.89 18.83
N LEU A 407 11.77 20.16 18.09
CA LEU A 407 12.20 19.24 17.04
C LEU A 407 11.67 19.75 15.70
N THR A 408 12.23 19.21 14.63
CA THR A 408 11.82 19.42 13.24
C THR A 408 11.63 18.07 12.57
N GLY A 409 10.77 18.03 11.56
CA GLY A 409 10.53 16.82 10.79
C GLY A 409 9.72 17.08 9.53
N GLU A 410 9.51 16.02 8.77
CA GLU A 410 8.71 16.01 7.56
C GLU A 410 7.50 15.09 7.73
N ILE A 411 6.31 15.56 7.38
CA ILE A 411 5.09 14.73 7.40
C ILE A 411 5.22 13.65 6.33
N LYS A 412 4.99 12.38 6.72
CA LYS A 412 5.10 11.20 5.83
C LYS A 412 3.80 10.44 5.62
N PHE A 413 2.86 10.60 6.54
CA PHE A 413 1.60 9.89 6.49
C PHE A 413 0.53 10.69 7.23
N ILE A 414 -0.66 10.72 6.64
CA ILE A 414 -1.82 11.46 7.13
C ILE A 414 -3.01 10.50 7.08
N LEU A 415 -3.67 10.30 8.21
CA LEU A 415 -4.84 9.45 8.31
C LEU A 415 -5.95 10.21 9.04
N TYR A 416 -7.13 10.31 8.45
CA TYR A 416 -8.29 10.87 9.15
C TYR A 416 -9.01 9.79 9.97
N LYS A 417 -9.24 10.05 11.26
CA LYS A 417 -9.88 9.11 12.21
C LYS A 417 -11.34 9.42 12.55
N GLY A 418 -12.00 10.19 11.68
CA GLY A 418 -13.41 10.58 11.82
C GLY A 418 -13.66 11.82 12.68
N ASP A 419 -12.79 12.14 13.63
CA ASP A 419 -12.89 13.35 14.49
C ASP A 419 -11.61 14.18 14.55
N HIS A 420 -10.47 13.63 14.10
CA HIS A 420 -9.16 14.30 14.00
C HIS A 420 -8.29 13.59 12.95
N TYR A 421 -7.15 14.20 12.61
CA TYR A 421 -6.07 13.59 11.83
C TYR A 421 -5.03 12.95 12.74
N HIS A 422 -4.60 11.74 12.38
CA HIS A 422 -3.43 11.05 12.92
C HIS A 422 -2.29 11.13 11.91
N LEU A 423 -1.20 11.77 12.29
CA LEU A 423 -0.06 12.06 11.43
C LEU A 423 1.16 11.27 11.88
N THR A 424 1.98 10.84 10.91
CA THR A 424 3.34 10.38 11.17
C THR A 424 4.33 11.41 10.64
N VAL A 425 5.17 11.94 11.52
CA VAL A 425 6.23 12.88 11.20
C VAL A 425 7.57 12.16 11.31
N TRP A 426 8.33 12.12 10.23
CA TRP A 426 9.72 11.65 10.24
C TRP A 426 10.60 12.78 10.76
N SER A 427 11.09 12.64 11.99
CA SER A 427 11.94 13.65 12.60
C SER A 427 13.36 13.64 12.02
N ASP A 428 14.06 14.76 12.15
CA ASP A 428 15.47 14.90 11.73
C ASP A 428 16.46 14.06 12.57
N TRP A 429 15.96 13.35 13.59
CA TRP A 429 16.72 12.41 14.43
C TRP A 429 16.44 10.95 14.06
N ASP A 430 15.93 10.70 12.86
CA ASP A 430 15.66 9.37 12.30
C ASP A 430 14.64 8.54 13.11
N GLU A 431 13.69 9.21 13.75
CA GLU A 431 12.60 8.59 14.52
C GLU A 431 11.23 9.10 14.06
N ASN A 432 10.24 8.22 14.13
CA ASN A 432 8.84 8.56 13.81
C ASN A 432 8.15 9.17 15.04
N VAL A 433 7.51 10.32 14.85
CA VAL A 433 6.68 11.00 15.84
C VAL A 433 5.23 10.99 15.38
N PHE A 434 4.34 10.46 16.20
CA PHE A 434 2.92 10.30 15.91
C PHE A 434 2.09 11.39 16.59
N VAL A 435 1.21 12.05 15.85
CA VAL A 435 0.49 13.25 16.33
C VAL A 435 -0.99 13.16 15.99
N ASP A 436 -1.85 13.46 16.96
CA ASP A 436 -3.28 13.64 16.75
C ASP A 436 -3.59 15.15 16.71
N THR A 437 -4.12 15.65 15.60
CA THR A 437 -4.44 17.08 15.41
C THR A 437 -5.73 17.30 14.62
N ASN A 438 -6.38 18.44 14.82
CA ASN A 438 -7.52 18.88 14.00
C ASN A 438 -7.09 19.76 12.81
N ASP A 439 -5.81 20.14 12.76
CA ASP A 439 -5.26 20.95 11.69
C ASP A 439 -5.00 20.11 10.43
N VAL A 440 -5.18 20.73 9.27
CA VAL A 440 -4.96 20.08 7.97
C VAL A 440 -3.53 20.35 7.52
N TRP A 441 -2.84 19.29 7.14
CA TRP A 441 -1.45 19.30 6.66
C TRP A 441 -1.33 18.57 5.33
N ASP A 442 -0.26 18.82 4.58
CA ASP A 442 0.06 18.11 3.34
C ASP A 442 1.23 17.13 3.53
N ASP A 443 1.23 16.05 2.74
CA ASP A 443 2.36 15.11 2.68
C ASP A 443 3.62 15.80 2.17
N GLY A 444 4.74 15.63 2.90
CA GLY A 444 6.00 16.28 2.61
C GLY A 444 6.18 17.67 3.23
N ASP A 445 5.20 18.19 3.98
CA ASP A 445 5.36 19.44 4.73
C ASP A 445 6.46 19.30 5.79
N ARG A 446 7.27 20.35 5.91
CA ARG A 446 8.27 20.49 6.97
C ARG A 446 7.66 21.25 8.15
N VAL A 447 7.77 20.67 9.34
CA VAL A 447 7.09 21.18 10.53
C VAL A 447 8.05 21.28 11.71
N GLY A 448 7.81 22.27 12.57
CA GLY A 448 8.32 22.29 13.94
C GLY A 448 7.44 21.42 14.84
N ILE A 449 8.03 20.73 15.80
CA ILE A 449 7.33 19.90 16.78
C ILE A 449 7.63 20.43 18.18
N THR A 450 6.58 20.69 18.94
CA THR A 450 6.65 21.16 20.33
C THR A 450 5.85 20.22 21.22
N ILE A 451 6.43 19.89 22.38
CA ILE A 451 5.79 19.03 23.38
C ILE A 451 5.72 19.83 24.68
N PRO A 452 4.51 20.10 25.21
CA PRO A 452 4.35 20.86 26.43
C PRO A 452 4.77 20.01 27.65
N PRO A 453 5.25 20.63 28.74
CA PRO A 453 5.81 19.90 29.88
C PRO A 453 4.87 18.91 30.56
N ASP A 454 3.56 19.21 30.57
CA ASP A 454 2.51 18.35 31.12
C ASP A 454 2.13 17.18 30.21
N GLY A 455 2.56 17.21 28.94
CA GLY A 455 2.42 16.13 27.98
C GLY A 455 3.47 15.02 28.10
N ILE A 456 4.54 15.26 28.85
CA ILE A 456 5.69 14.36 28.98
C ILE A 456 5.54 13.51 30.24
N ARG A 457 5.43 12.20 30.05
CA ARG A 457 5.42 11.23 31.15
C ARG A 457 6.73 10.45 31.19
N ILE A 458 7.37 10.44 32.35
CA ILE A 458 8.65 9.74 32.55
C ILE A 458 8.41 8.42 33.29
N ILE A 459 8.98 7.34 32.75
CA ILE A 459 8.94 5.99 33.30
C ILE A 459 10.36 5.53 33.58
N ALA A 460 10.59 5.03 34.79
CA ALA A 460 11.89 4.47 35.17
C ALA A 460 12.16 3.17 34.41
N ASN A 461 13.40 2.99 33.93
CA ASN A 461 13.84 1.71 33.38
C ASN A 461 13.94 0.69 34.54
N HIS A 462 13.19 -0.40 34.46
CA HIS A 462 13.22 -1.49 35.45
C HIS A 462 14.42 -2.42 35.28
#